data_AF-A0A0D0SGP7-F1
#
_entry.id   AF-A0A0D0SGP7-F1
#
_cell.length_a   1.000
_cell.length_b   1.000
_cell.length_c   1.000
_cell.angle_alpha   90.00
_cell.angle_beta   90.00
_cell.angle_gamma   90.00
#
_symmetry.space_group_name_H-M   'P 1'
#
loop_
_entity.id
_entity.type
_entity.pdbx_description
1 polymer ?
#
loop_
_entity_poly.entity_id
_entity_poly.type
_entity_poly.pdbx_seq_one_letter_code
_entity_poly.pdbx_strand_id
1 'polypeptide(L)'
;MYVRESDDTAKLKIYIRNTWDFLTVQLKRTDVNYILNHCNDKKECSPTLQKRGKEWFLDFPFKEKVYLKNTKVEEQTIVAVDLGLNHACVCSVMNYDGTILGREFFQLFKRTRLSRTYIKSNQKEATNRS
;
A
#
# COMPACT_ATOMS: atom_id res chain seq x y z
N MET A 1 -3.15 -11.31 20.93
CA MET A 1 -2.96 -12.54 20.12
C MET A 1 -4.20 -12.71 19.25
N TYR A 2 -4.04 -12.93 17.95
CA TYR A 2 -5.12 -13.01 16.95
C TYR A 2 -5.18 -14.41 16.36
N VAL A 3 -6.38 -14.92 16.10
CA VAL A 3 -6.61 -16.20 15.41
C VAL A 3 -7.73 -16.00 14.39
N ARG A 4 -7.49 -16.32 13.12
CA ARG A 4 -8.53 -16.37 12.09
C ARG A 4 -9.36 -17.64 12.28
N GLU A 5 -10.68 -17.54 12.35
CA GLU A 5 -11.58 -18.71 12.49
C GLU A 5 -12.27 -19.06 11.17
N SER A 6 -12.75 -18.04 10.45
CA SER A 6 -13.31 -18.14 9.09
C SER A 6 -12.92 -16.88 8.30
N ASP A 7 -13.37 -16.77 7.04
CA ASP A 7 -13.14 -15.57 6.24
C ASP A 7 -13.68 -14.29 6.91
N ASP A 8 -14.83 -14.40 7.57
CA ASP A 8 -15.56 -13.31 8.20
C ASP A 8 -15.42 -13.25 9.72
N THR A 9 -14.78 -14.22 10.38
CA THR A 9 -14.64 -14.23 11.84
C THR A 9 -13.20 -14.40 12.31
N ALA A 10 -12.88 -13.75 13.43
CA ALA A 10 -11.60 -13.91 14.10
C ALA A 10 -11.73 -13.80 15.62
N LYS A 11 -10.81 -14.43 16.33
CA LYS A 11 -10.64 -14.30 17.78
C LYS A 11 -9.52 -13.34 18.12
N LEU A 12 -9.83 -12.37 18.99
CA LEU A 12 -8.90 -11.41 19.56
C LEU A 12 -8.69 -11.72 21.03
N LYS A 13 -7.45 -12.01 21.41
CA LYS A 13 -7.06 -12.12 22.82
C LYS A 13 -6.93 -10.72 23.40
N ILE A 14 -7.85 -10.37 24.29
CA ILE A 14 -7.96 -9.06 24.94
C ILE A 14 -7.74 -9.23 26.45
N TYR A 15 -7.21 -8.19 27.09
CA TYR A 15 -7.06 -8.16 28.54
C TYR A 15 -8.29 -7.48 29.15
N ILE A 16 -9.11 -8.26 29.85
CA ILE A 16 -10.36 -7.81 30.46
C ILE A 16 -10.52 -8.48 31.82
N ARG A 17 -11.04 -7.75 32.83
CA ARG A 17 -11.27 -8.30 34.19
C ARG A 17 -10.06 -9.04 34.79
N ASN A 18 -8.85 -8.51 34.58
CA ASN A 18 -7.59 -9.10 35.03
C ASN A 18 -7.27 -10.50 34.47
N THR A 19 -7.88 -10.88 33.35
CA THR A 19 -7.59 -12.12 32.62
C THR A 19 -7.39 -11.84 31.13
N TRP A 20 -6.77 -12.78 30.44
CA TRP A 20 -6.64 -12.76 28.99
C TRP A 20 -7.70 -13.67 28.37
N ASP A 21 -8.77 -13.06 27.87
CA ASP A 21 -9.88 -13.77 27.26
C ASP A 21 -9.87 -13.61 25.74
N PHE A 22 -10.43 -14.59 25.03
CA PHE A 22 -10.68 -14.49 23.60
C PHE A 22 -12.06 -13.88 23.35
N LEU A 23 -12.09 -12.83 22.53
CA LEU A 23 -13.30 -12.24 21.99
C LEU A 23 -13.41 -12.60 20.51
N THR A 24 -14.47 -13.31 20.12
CA THR A 24 -14.79 -13.50 18.70
C THR A 24 -15.40 -12.21 18.14
N VAL A 25 -14.84 -11.72 17.04
CA VAL A 25 -15.30 -10.53 16.33
C VAL A 25 -15.71 -10.89 14.91
N GLN A 26 -16.76 -10.22 14.44
CA GLN A 26 -17.17 -10.26 13.04
C GLN A 26 -16.40 -9.21 12.25
N LEU A 27 -15.82 -9.63 11.14
CA LEU A 27 -15.09 -8.77 10.22
C LEU A 27 -16.05 -8.22 9.17
N LYS A 28 -15.80 -6.98 8.77
CA LYS A 28 -16.64 -6.31 7.79
C LYS A 28 -16.50 -7.01 6.43
N ARG A 29 -17.60 -7.52 5.89
CA ARG A 29 -17.59 -8.29 4.63
C ARG A 29 -16.95 -7.54 3.45
N THR A 30 -17.07 -6.22 3.39
CA THR A 30 -16.41 -5.40 2.36
C THR A 30 -14.89 -5.51 2.42
N ASP A 31 -14.33 -5.57 3.63
CA ASP A 31 -12.88 -5.57 3.85
C ASP A 31 -12.34 -6.99 3.62
N VAL A 32 -13.08 -8.01 4.02
CA VAL A 32 -12.80 -9.42 3.69
C VAL A 32 -12.76 -9.63 2.17
N ASN A 33 -13.78 -9.16 1.45
CA ASN A 33 -13.81 -9.26 -0.01
C ASN A 33 -12.64 -8.52 -0.67
N TYR A 34 -12.24 -7.36 -0.14
CA TYR A 34 -11.06 -6.64 -0.63
C TYR A 34 -9.79 -7.46 -0.48
N ILE A 35 -9.58 -8.08 0.69
CA ILE A 35 -8.43 -8.93 0.97
C ILE A 35 -8.42 -10.14 0.03
N LEU A 36 -9.55 -10.84 -0.12
CA LEU A 36 -9.67 -12.00 -0.99
C LEU A 36 -9.37 -11.67 -2.46
N ASN A 37 -9.78 -10.49 -2.94
CA ASN A 37 -9.59 -10.10 -4.34
C ASN A 37 -8.18 -9.56 -4.64
N HIS A 38 -7.47 -8.99 -3.66
CA HIS A 38 -6.21 -8.26 -3.90
C HIS A 38 -4.99 -8.81 -3.17
N CYS A 39 -5.17 -9.73 -2.22
CA CYS A 39 -4.11 -10.25 -1.36
C CYS A 39 -4.09 -11.78 -1.28
N ASN A 40 -4.77 -12.50 -2.18
CA ASN A 40 -4.90 -13.97 -2.14
C ASN A 40 -3.53 -14.69 -2.21
N ASP A 41 -2.59 -14.11 -2.94
CA ASP A 41 -1.22 -14.59 -3.13
C ASP A 41 -0.23 -14.07 -2.07
N LYS A 42 -0.71 -13.26 -1.11
CA LYS A 42 0.11 -12.62 -0.09
C LYS A 42 -0.07 -13.30 1.27
N LYS A 43 1.02 -13.41 2.03
CA LYS A 43 0.97 -13.96 3.39
C LYS A 43 0.38 -12.93 4.35
N GLU A 44 -0.78 -13.22 4.92
CA GLU A 44 -1.35 -12.44 6.02
C GLU A 44 -0.45 -12.52 7.27
N CYS A 45 -0.19 -11.36 7.88
CA CYS A 45 0.57 -11.22 9.11
C CYS A 45 -0.37 -10.94 10.29
N SER A 46 0.16 -11.04 11.52
CA SER A 46 -0.64 -10.70 12.72
C SER A 46 -1.13 -9.25 12.66
N PRO A 47 -2.44 -9.01 12.85
CA PRO A 47 -2.99 -7.68 12.73
C PRO A 47 -2.67 -6.82 13.96
N THR A 48 -2.76 -5.51 13.77
CA THR A 48 -2.54 -4.52 14.83
C THR A 48 -3.82 -3.74 15.11
N LEU A 49 -4.16 -3.58 16.39
CA LEU A 49 -5.29 -2.75 16.81
C LEU A 49 -4.86 -1.28 16.79
N GLN A 50 -5.52 -0.46 15.97
CA GLN A 50 -5.17 0.93 15.71
C GLN A 50 -6.36 1.85 16.00
N LYS A 51 -6.15 2.90 16.79
CA LYS A 51 -7.17 3.91 17.07
C LYS A 51 -7.13 5.00 16.00
N ARG A 52 -8.25 5.23 15.31
CA ARG A 52 -8.40 6.33 14.34
C ARG A 52 -9.60 7.18 14.75
N GLY A 53 -9.34 8.36 15.32
CA GLY A 53 -10.39 9.21 15.87
C GLY A 53 -11.12 8.55 17.03
N LYS A 54 -12.44 8.33 16.87
CA LYS A 54 -13.30 7.69 17.88
C LYS A 54 -13.48 6.18 17.69
N GLU A 55 -12.86 5.60 16.67
CA GLU A 55 -13.05 4.20 16.28
C GLU A 55 -11.74 3.41 16.40
N TRP A 56 -11.88 2.11 16.61
CA TRP A 56 -10.78 1.14 16.62
C TRP A 56 -10.85 0.27 15.39
N PHE A 57 -9.70 0.06 14.76
CA PHE A 57 -9.56 -0.71 13.54
C PHE A 57 -8.55 -1.83 13.75
N LEU A 58 -8.78 -2.95 13.08
CA LEU A 58 -7.84 -4.04 13.00
C LEU A 58 -7.12 -3.96 11.65
N ASP A 59 -5.85 -3.56 11.68
CA ASP A 59 -5.04 -3.45 10.46
C ASP A 59 -4.39 -4.79 10.17
N PHE A 60 -4.63 -5.32 8.96
CA PHE A 60 -4.05 -6.59 8.49
C PHE A 60 -2.86 -6.32 7.56
N PRO A 61 -1.61 -6.49 8.04
CA PRO A 61 -0.46 -6.41 7.17
C PRO A 61 -0.33 -7.67 6.33
N PHE A 62 0.12 -7.52 5.09
CA PHE A 62 0.41 -8.62 4.18
C PHE A 62 1.87 -8.56 3.75
N LYS A 63 2.47 -9.74 3.59
CA LYS A 63 3.84 -9.90 3.12
C LYS A 63 3.84 -10.68 1.81
N GLU A 64 4.56 -10.16 0.83
CA GLU A 64 4.83 -10.83 -0.44
C GLU A 64 6.32 -10.78 -0.76
N LYS A 65 6.76 -11.68 -1.65
CA LYS A 65 8.13 -11.66 -2.19
C LYS A 65 8.03 -11.36 -3.67
N VAL A 66 8.59 -10.22 -4.08
CA VAL A 66 8.64 -9.81 -5.50
C VAL A 66 10.08 -9.91 -5.96
N TYR A 67 10.29 -10.52 -7.12
CA TYR A 67 11.59 -10.54 -7.79
C TYR A 67 11.64 -9.41 -8.80
N LEU A 68 12.71 -8.62 -8.74
CA LEU A 68 12.97 -7.62 -9.78
C LEU A 68 13.43 -8.34 -11.05
N LYS A 69 13.04 -7.80 -12.20
CA LYS A 69 13.49 -8.32 -13.49
C LYS A 69 15.01 -8.16 -13.59
N ASN A 70 15.72 -9.22 -13.92
CA ASN A 70 17.16 -9.20 -14.19
C ASN A 70 17.43 -8.82 -15.65
N THR A 71 16.92 -7.66 -16.07
CA THR A 71 17.11 -7.13 -17.43
C THR A 71 18.49 -6.49 -17.53
N LYS A 72 19.16 -6.59 -18.68
CA LYS A 72 20.44 -5.90 -18.90
C LYS A 72 20.25 -4.38 -18.87
N VAL A 73 21.24 -3.63 -18.36
CA VAL A 73 21.10 -2.17 -18.17
C VAL A 73 20.84 -1.45 -19.49
N GLU A 74 21.42 -1.94 -20.57
CA GLU A 74 21.29 -1.43 -21.93
C GLU A 74 19.85 -1.49 -22.47
N GLU A 75 19.05 -2.40 -21.92
CA GLU A 75 17.64 -2.62 -22.27
C GLU A 75 16.69 -1.97 -21.25
N GLN A 76 17.20 -1.33 -20.20
CA GLN A 76 16.40 -0.70 -19.16
C GLN A 76 16.16 0.78 -19.46
N THR A 77 14.95 1.24 -19.18
CA THR A 77 14.65 2.65 -19.00
C THR A 77 14.96 3.07 -17.57
N ILE A 78 15.79 4.09 -17.40
CA ILE A 78 16.22 4.60 -16.10
C ILE A 78 15.36 5.81 -15.73
N VAL A 79 14.86 5.85 -14.49
CA VAL A 79 14.16 7.01 -13.93
C VAL A 79 14.99 7.58 -12.78
N ALA A 80 15.55 8.77 -12.99
CA ALA A 80 16.21 9.55 -11.95
C ALA A 80 15.20 10.47 -11.26
N VAL A 81 15.19 10.48 -9.93
CA VAL A 81 14.27 11.30 -9.12
C VAL A 81 15.07 12.21 -8.22
N ASP A 82 14.80 13.52 -8.29
CA ASP A 82 15.40 14.53 -7.42
C ASP A 82 14.32 15.30 -6.65
N LEU A 83 14.54 15.55 -5.36
CA LEU A 83 13.58 16.27 -4.51
C LEU A 83 13.86 17.78 -4.59
N GLY A 84 12.83 18.56 -4.90
CA GLY A 84 12.96 20.01 -5.05
C GLY A 84 12.50 20.79 -3.82
N LEU A 85 12.94 22.05 -3.73
CA LEU A 85 12.39 23.01 -2.75
C LEU A 85 11.00 23.51 -3.17
N ASN A 86 10.82 23.80 -4.47
CA ASN A 86 9.58 24.37 -5.02
C ASN A 86 8.66 23.32 -5.66
N HIS A 87 9.11 22.08 -5.79
CA HIS A 87 8.42 20.95 -6.40
C HIS A 87 8.57 19.72 -5.52
N ALA A 88 7.58 18.83 -5.48
CA ALA A 88 7.67 17.60 -4.69
C ALA A 88 8.85 16.73 -5.15
N CYS A 89 8.99 16.56 -6.47
CA CYS A 89 10.16 15.98 -7.10
C CYS A 89 10.23 16.35 -8.59
N VAL A 90 11.39 16.14 -9.19
CA VAL A 90 11.61 16.15 -10.63
C VAL A 90 12.04 14.75 -11.04
N CYS A 91 11.36 14.18 -12.04
CA CYS A 91 11.74 12.89 -12.59
C CYS A 91 12.30 13.09 -13.99
N SER A 92 13.48 12.54 -14.28
CA SER A 92 14.02 12.45 -15.64
C SER A 92 14.09 10.99 -16.05
N VAL A 93 13.52 10.69 -17.21
CA VAL A 93 13.52 9.35 -17.81
C VAL A 93 14.59 9.32 -18.90
N MET A 94 15.46 8.31 -18.88
CA MET A 94 16.59 8.22 -19.78
C MET A 94 16.94 6.78 -20.18
N ASN A 95 17.61 6.65 -21.32
CA ASN A 95 18.26 5.41 -21.75
C ASN A 95 19.59 5.21 -21.01
N TYR A 96 20.17 4.01 -21.12
CA TYR A 96 21.44 3.65 -20.49
C TYR A 96 22.62 4.55 -20.88
N ASP A 97 22.58 5.12 -22.09
CA ASP A 97 23.62 6.00 -22.65
C ASP A 97 23.48 7.46 -22.18
N GLY A 98 22.48 7.75 -21.34
CA GLY A 98 22.20 9.09 -20.84
C GLY A 98 21.27 9.92 -21.73
N THR A 99 20.79 9.38 -22.85
CA THR A 99 19.79 10.06 -23.69
C THR A 99 18.51 10.30 -22.89
N ILE A 100 18.13 11.56 -22.70
CA ILE A 100 16.91 11.94 -21.98
C ILE A 100 15.69 11.73 -22.89
N LEU A 101 14.77 10.86 -22.45
CA LEU A 101 13.49 10.62 -23.13
C LEU A 101 12.42 11.63 -22.70
N GLY A 102 12.50 12.13 -21.46
CA GLY A 102 11.55 13.10 -20.94
C GLY A 102 11.88 13.55 -19.52
N ARG A 103 11.28 14.67 -19.11
CA ARG A 103 11.41 15.21 -17.76
C ARG A 103 10.07 15.77 -17.30
N GLU A 104 9.68 15.45 -16.08
CA GLU A 104 8.43 15.89 -15.47
C GLU A 104 8.67 16.51 -14.09
N PHE A 105 7.98 17.61 -13.81
CA PHE A 105 8.04 18.32 -12.53
C PHE A 105 6.76 18.09 -11.74
N PHE A 106 6.86 17.35 -10.64
CA PHE A 106 5.72 17.06 -9.78
C PHE A 106 5.50 18.18 -8.78
N GLN A 107 4.34 18.84 -8.86
CA GLN A 107 4.01 19.94 -7.96
C GLN A 107 3.82 19.47 -6.52
N LEU A 108 4.23 20.33 -5.59
CA LEU A 108 4.02 20.12 -4.16
C LEU A 108 2.57 20.48 -3.84
N PHE A 109 1.68 19.49 -3.87
CA PHE A 109 0.30 19.72 -3.43
C PHE A 109 0.31 20.01 -1.93
N LYS A 110 -0.12 21.21 -1.53
CA LYS A 110 -0.46 21.48 -0.12
C LYS A 110 -1.41 20.39 0.33
N ARG A 111 -1.08 19.71 1.43
CA ARG A 111 -1.82 18.54 1.94
C ARG A 111 -3.23 18.95 2.37
N THR A 112 -4.16 19.06 1.43
CA THR A 112 -5.59 19.02 1.67
C THR A 112 -6.07 17.58 1.54
N ARG A 113 -7.09 17.19 2.31
CA ARG A 113 -7.65 15.82 2.40
C ARG A 113 -8.01 15.18 1.05
N LEU A 114 -8.09 15.96 -0.03
CA LEU A 114 -8.41 15.53 -1.40
C LEU A 114 -7.24 14.83 -2.14
N SER A 115 -6.01 14.94 -1.65
CA SER A 115 -4.83 14.38 -2.34
C SER A 115 -4.82 12.84 -2.43
N ARG A 116 -5.56 12.16 -1.55
CA ARG A 116 -5.68 10.68 -1.58
C ARG A 116 -6.44 10.14 -2.79
N THR A 117 -7.37 10.91 -3.34
CA THR A 117 -8.19 10.48 -4.48
C THR A 117 -7.45 10.68 -5.80
N TYR A 118 -6.64 11.74 -5.89
CA TYR A 118 -5.90 12.13 -7.10
C TYR A 118 -4.70 11.22 -7.40
N ILE A 119 -4.01 10.72 -6.36
CA ILE A 119 -2.90 9.76 -6.55
C ILE A 119 -3.42 8.43 -7.14
N LYS A 120 -4.65 8.02 -6.80
CA LYS A 120 -5.25 6.78 -7.31
C LYS A 120 -5.69 6.89 -8.78
N SER A 121 -6.10 8.06 -9.27
CA SER A 121 -6.48 8.24 -10.67
C SER A 121 -5.25 8.18 -11.59
N ASN A 122 -4.15 8.81 -11.21
CA ASN A 122 -2.95 8.85 -12.04
C ASN A 122 -2.20 7.50 -12.05
N GLN A 123 -2.28 6.71 -10.97
CA GLN A 123 -1.78 5.34 -11.00
C GLN A 123 -2.57 4.45 -11.96
N LYS A 124 -3.90 4.62 -12.07
CA LYS A 124 -4.72 3.87 -13.05
C LYS A 124 -4.44 4.26 -14.50
N GLU A 125 -4.18 5.54 -14.78
CA GLU A 125 -3.85 5.99 -16.14
C GLU A 125 -2.49 5.49 -16.61
N ALA A 126 -1.52 5.36 -15.70
CA ALA A 126 -0.20 4.80 -16.02
C ALA A 126 -0.25 3.30 -16.36
N THR A 127 -1.12 2.51 -15.70
CA THR A 127 -1.25 1.07 -15.95
C THR A 127 -2.05 0.73 -17.22
N ASN A 128 -2.86 1.67 -17.73
CA ASN A 128 -3.71 1.46 -18.92
C ASN A 128 -3.04 1.90 -20.23
N ARG A 129 -1.78 2.38 -20.19
CA ARG A 129 -1.02 2.83 -21.36
C ARG A 129 0.19 1.93 -21.68
N SER A 130 0.24 0.74 -21.11
CA SER A 130 1.26 -0.29 -21.34
C SER A 130 0.66 -1.53 -21.96
#